data_AF-A0AA88DG31-F1
#
_entry.id   AF-A0AA88DG31-F1
#
_cell.length_a   1.000
_cell.length_b   1.000
_cell.length_c   1.000
_cell.angle_alpha   90.00
_cell.angle_beta   90.00
_cell.angle_gamma   90.00
#
_symmetry.space_group_name_H-M   'P 1'
#
loop_
_entity.id
_entity.type
_entity.pdbx_description
1 polymer ?
#
loop_
_entity_poly.entity_id
_entity_poly.type
_entity_poly.pdbx_seq_one_letter_code
_entity_poly.pdbx_strand_id
1 'polypeptide(L)' 'MVRFLVAVVTLICLTLKSSEEAPITKATDCESHCGDVRVPFPFGIGPGCSVDDE' A
#
# COMPACT_ATOMS: atom_id res chain seq x y z
N MET A 1 -9.05 -29.97 -23.40
CA MET A 1 -8.07 -28.89 -23.62
C MET A 1 -8.63 -27.51 -23.24
N VAL A 2 -9.70 -27.02 -23.89
CA VAL A 2 -10.29 -25.68 -23.63
C VAL A 2 -10.74 -25.48 -22.17
N ARG A 3 -11.45 -26.46 -21.58
CA ARG A 3 -11.89 -26.37 -20.18
C ARG A 3 -10.75 -26.28 -19.17
N PHE A 4 -9.62 -26.94 -19.47
CA PHE A 4 -8.43 -26.90 -18.64
C PHE A 4 -7.74 -25.53 -18.73
N LEU A 5 -7.65 -24.98 -19.95
CA LEU A 5 -7.13 -23.63 -20.16
C LEU A 5 -7.98 -22.57 -19.43
N VAL A 6 -9.31 -22.70 -19.50
CA VAL A 6 -10.23 -21.80 -18.78
C VAL A 6 -10.02 -21.88 -17.27
N ALA A 7 -9.91 -23.09 -16.71
CA ALA A 7 -9.68 -23.28 -15.28
C ALA A 7 -8.34 -22.67 -14.82
N VAL A 8 -7.27 -22.86 -15.59
CA VAL A 8 -5.95 -22.30 -15.31
C VAL A 8 -5.97 -20.77 -15.33
N VAL A 9 -6.58 -20.15 -16.34
CA VAL A 9 -6.70 -18.68 -16.43
C VAL A 9 -7.50 -18.12 -15.26
N THR A 10 -8.60 -18.76 -14.87
CA THR A 10 -9.39 -18.30 -13.71
C THR A 10 -8.60 -18.35 -12.40
N LEU A 11 -7.78 -19.39 -12.18
CA LEU A 11 -6.92 -19.50 -10.99
C LEU A 11 -5.84 -18.42 -10.97
N ILE A 12 -5.25 -18.11 -12.12
CA ILE A 12 -4.26 -17.03 -12.27
C ILE A 12 -4.89 -15.67 -11.95
N CYS A 13 -6.08 -15.36 -12.49
CA CYS A 13 -6.75 -14.09 -12.22
C CYS A 13 -7.13 -13.91 -10.73
N LEU A 14 -7.46 -15.00 -10.02
CA LEU A 14 -7.77 -14.94 -8.59
C LEU A 14 -6.53 -14.63 -7.74
N THR A 15 -5.34 -15.04 -8.19
CA THR A 15 -4.08 -14.83 -7.47
C THR A 15 -3.40 -13.51 -7.85
N LEU A 16 -3.63 -13.00 -9.07
CA LEU A 16 -3.11 -11.71 -9.55
C LEU A 16 -3.97 -10.51 -9.11
N LYS A 17 -4.76 -10.62 -8.03
CA LYS A 17 -5.32 -9.43 -7.39
C LYS A 17 -4.14 -8.63 -6.83
N SER A 18 -3.67 -7.68 -7.64
CA SER A 18 -2.74 -6.65 -7.21
C SER A 18 -3.32 -6.05 -5.95
N SER A 19 -2.55 -6.06 -4.86
CA SER A 19 -2.82 -5.14 -3.77
C SER A 19 -2.72 -3.76 -4.39
N GLU A 20 -3.87 -3.13 -4.67
CA GLU A 20 -3.90 -1.68 -4.72
C GLU A 20 -3.40 -1.28 -3.34
N GLU A 21 -2.16 -0.79 -3.28
CA GLU A 21 -1.74 0.06 -2.18
C GLU A 21 -2.80 1.16 -2.16
N ALA A 22 -3.78 0.99 -1.25
CA ALA A 22 -4.69 2.06 -0.93
C ALA A 22 -3.79 3.28 -0.74
N PRO A 23 -4.09 4.43 -1.35
CA PRO A 23 -3.31 5.61 -1.08
C PRO A 23 -3.42 5.75 0.43
N ILE A 24 -2.31 5.50 1.13
CA ILE A 24 -2.22 5.88 2.52
C ILE A 24 -2.33 7.38 2.39
N THR A 25 -3.56 7.85 2.58
CA THR A 25 -3.90 9.26 2.51
C THR A 25 -2.86 9.86 3.41
N LYS A 26 -1.90 10.60 2.82
CA LYS A 26 -0.97 11.44 3.55
C LYS A 26 -1.83 12.02 4.64
N ALA A 27 -1.67 11.55 5.88
CA ALA A 27 -2.48 12.06 6.96
C ALA A 27 -2.21 13.55 6.86
N THR A 28 -3.25 14.31 6.49
CA THR A 28 -3.09 15.63 5.86
C THR A 28 -2.32 16.59 6.77
N ASP A 29 -2.16 16.19 8.04
CA ASP A 29 -1.55 16.89 9.15
C ASP A 29 -0.22 16.25 9.65
N CYS A 30 0.36 15.26 8.97
CA CYS A 30 1.66 14.68 9.38
C CYS A 30 2.83 15.53 8.91
N GLU A 31 3.66 15.95 9.86
CA GLU A 31 4.91 16.63 9.55
C GLU A 31 5.87 15.65 8.87
N SER A 32 6.45 16.09 7.75
CA SER A 32 7.28 15.25 6.88
C SER A 32 8.71 15.76 6.80
N HIS A 33 9.06 16.79 7.56
CA HIS A 33 10.40 17.32 7.65
C HIS A 33 10.83 17.57 9.10
N CYS A 34 12.09 17.26 9.40
CA CYS A 34 12.77 17.64 10.63
C CYS A 34 13.98 18.51 10.25
N GLY A 35 13.77 19.83 10.25
CA GLY A 35 14.70 20.75 9.61
C GLY A 35 14.85 20.43 8.12
N ASP A 36 16.08 20.23 7.65
CA ASP A 36 16.38 19.90 6.25
C ASP A 36 16.23 18.40 5.92
N VAL A 37 15.87 17.57 6.90
CA VAL A 37 15.71 16.13 6.71
C VAL A 37 14.28 15.80 6.31
N ARG A 38 14.10 15.14 5.16
CA ARG A 38 12.80 14.59 4.74
C ARG A 38 12.52 13.26 5.46
N VAL A 39 11.32 13.12 6.00
CA VAL A 39 10.74 11.90 6.59
C VAL A 39 9.62 11.39 5.66
N PRO A 40 9.89 10.38 4.81
CA PRO A 40 8.88 9.82 3.92
C PRO A 40 7.99 8.79 4.63
N PHE A 41 6.77 8.61 4.13
CA PHE A 41 5.94 7.45 4.47
C PHE A 41 6.72 6.13 4.20
N PRO A 42 6.66 5.08 5.04
CA PRO A 42 5.74 4.82 6.16
C PRO A 42 6.13 5.45 7.50
N PHE A 43 7.09 6.38 7.49
CA PHE A 43 7.46 7.16 8.67
C PHE A 43 6.74 8.52 8.64
N GLY A 44 6.59 9.13 9.81
CA GLY A 44 6.01 10.47 9.94
C GLY A 44 6.11 10.96 11.37
N ILE A 45 5.89 12.25 11.56
CA ILE A 45 6.02 12.89 12.88
C ILE A 45 4.62 13.18 13.40
N GLY A 46 4.25 12.52 14.50
CA GLY A 46 2.97 12.69 15.18
C GLY A 46 2.21 11.36 15.34
N PRO A 47 1.13 11.35 16.15
CA PRO A 47 0.31 10.16 16.35
C PRO A 47 -0.38 9.73 15.05
N GLY A 48 -0.33 8.44 14.71
CA GLY A 48 -0.94 7.92 13.48
C GLY A 48 -0.20 8.30 12.20
N CYS A 49 1.01 8.84 12.33
CA CYS A 49 1.84 9.24 11.19
C CYS A 49 2.84 8.15 10.76
N SER A 50 2.99 7.09 11.54
CA SER A 50 3.74 5.90 11.15
C SER A 50 2.82 4.71 10.89
N VAL A 51 3.28 3.76 10.09
CA VAL A 51 2.54 2.50 9.83
C VAL A 51 2.37 1.66 11.10
N ASP A 52 3.23 1.84 12.11
CA ASP A 52 3.18 1.09 13.35
C ASP A 52 2.23 1.71 14.40
N ASP A 53 1.64 2.88 14.12
CA ASP A 53 0.70 3.59 15.01
C ASP A 53 -0.79 3.20 14.75
N GLU A 54 -1.04 2.04 14.13
CA GLU A 54 -2.39 1.45 13.98
C GLU A 54 -2.99 0.93 15.30
#